data_AF-A0A6A4NP96-F1
#
_entry.id   AF-A0A6A4NP96-F1
#
_cell.length_a   1.000
_cell.length_b   1.000
_cell.length_c   1.000
_cell.angle_alpha   90.00
_cell.angle_beta   90.00
_cell.angle_gamma   90.00
#
_symmetry.space_group_name_H-M   'P 1'
#
loop_
_entity.id
_entity.type
_entity.pdbx_description
1 polymer ?
#
loop_
_entity_poly.entity_id
_entity_poly.type
_entity_poly.pdbx_seq_one_letter_code
_entity_poly.pdbx_strand_id
1 'polypeptide(L)'
;MLISNNLKLQITFYFSILQLTHIFFNYILSQEHNLFRVEIMEKVMRLASEKGVLIFTKSSCCLCYAVNILFKEIGVVPAVYEIDKDPEGREIEKAITRLGCTAPVPAVFIGGNLVGSTNEVMSLHLSGSLIPLLQQCQSLC
;
A
#
# COMPACT_ATOMS: atom_id res chain seq x y z
N MET A 1 23.32 -57.95 -1.87
CA MET A 1 22.61 -57.06 -0.92
C MET A 1 23.24 -55.67 -0.78
N LEU A 2 24.57 -55.52 -0.81
CA LEU A 2 25.24 -54.21 -0.65
C LEU A 2 25.02 -53.20 -1.80
N ILE A 3 24.89 -53.67 -3.04
CA ILE A 3 24.69 -52.80 -4.23
C ILE A 3 23.32 -52.10 -4.19
N SER A 4 22.28 -52.77 -3.69
CA SER A 4 20.93 -52.19 -3.59
C SER A 4 20.84 -51.08 -2.53
N ASN A 5 21.63 -51.17 -1.46
CA ASN A 5 21.62 -50.16 -0.39
C ASN A 5 22.34 -48.87 -0.82
N ASN A 6 23.39 -48.97 -1.63
CA ASN A 6 24.14 -47.82 -2.13
C ASN A 6 23.29 -46.98 -3.09
N LEU A 7 22.59 -47.64 -4.02
CA LEU A 7 21.65 -46.97 -4.94
C LEU A 7 20.49 -46.30 -4.19
N LYS A 8 19.95 -46.96 -3.16
CA LYS A 8 18.89 -46.39 -2.31
C LYS A 8 19.38 -45.16 -1.54
N LEU A 9 20.60 -45.18 -1.00
CA LEU A 9 21.22 -44.01 -0.36
C LEU A 9 21.38 -42.86 -1.36
N GLN A 10 21.87 -43.15 -2.56
CA GLN A 10 22.14 -42.15 -3.58
C GLN A 10 20.85 -41.48 -4.08
N ILE A 11 19.77 -42.24 -4.25
CA ILE A 11 18.44 -41.71 -4.59
C ILE A 11 17.89 -40.84 -3.46
N THR A 12 17.97 -41.29 -2.20
CA THR A 12 17.51 -40.50 -1.05
C THR A 12 18.29 -39.20 -0.94
N PHE A 13 19.62 -39.24 -1.12
CA PHE A 13 20.47 -38.05 -1.07
C PHE A 13 20.11 -37.04 -2.18
N TYR A 14 19.90 -37.51 -3.41
CA TYR A 14 19.45 -36.66 -4.52
C TYR A 14 18.09 -36.02 -4.22
N PHE A 15 17.13 -36.79 -3.69
CA PHE A 15 15.82 -36.29 -3.31
C PHE A 15 15.91 -35.23 -2.21
N SER A 16 16.76 -35.44 -1.20
CA SER A 16 17.02 -34.46 -0.14
C SER A 16 17.63 -33.17 -0.68
N ILE A 17 18.60 -33.25 -1.60
CA ILE A 17 19.18 -32.07 -2.25
C ILE A 17 18.11 -31.33 -3.05
N LEU A 18 17.31 -32.02 -3.86
CA LEU A 18 16.24 -31.40 -4.64
C LEU A 18 15.25 -30.66 -3.73
N GLN A 19 14.86 -31.27 -2.61
CA GLN A 19 13.98 -30.65 -1.63
C GLN A 19 14.60 -29.40 -1.00
N LEU A 20 15.89 -29.44 -0.63
CA LEU A 20 16.61 -28.28 -0.11
C LEU A 20 16.70 -27.14 -1.14
N THR A 21 16.98 -27.45 -2.41
CA THR A 21 17.03 -26.42 -3.46
C THR A 21 15.67 -25.74 -3.68
N HIS A 22 14.58 -26.50 -3.62
CA HIS A 22 13.22 -25.97 -3.73
C HIS A 22 12.86 -25.08 -2.53
N ILE A 23 13.24 -25.49 -1.31
CA ILE A 23 13.06 -24.67 -0.10
C ILE A 23 13.84 -23.36 -0.22
N PHE A 24 15.11 -23.43 -0.63
CA PHE A 24 15.95 -22.24 -0.79
C PHE A 24 15.40 -21.28 -1.86
N PHE A 25 14.94 -21.81 -3.00
CA PHE A 25 14.30 -21.02 -4.05
C PHE A 25 13.03 -20.30 -3.54
N ASN A 26 12.15 -21.02 -2.82
CA ASN A 26 10.96 -20.40 -2.22
C ASN A 26 11.33 -19.33 -1.18
N TYR A 27 12.40 -19.53 -0.41
CA TYR A 27 12.90 -18.53 0.53
C TYR A 27 13.38 -17.27 -0.21
N ILE A 28 14.16 -17.41 -1.28
CA ILE A 28 14.60 -16.26 -2.09
C ILE A 28 13.39 -15.51 -2.68
N LEU A 29 12.44 -16.22 -3.30
CA LEU A 29 11.22 -15.59 -3.82
C LEU A 29 10.41 -14.88 -2.72
N SER A 30 10.34 -15.47 -1.52
CA SER A 30 9.70 -14.85 -0.37
C SER A 30 10.41 -13.57 0.06
N GLN A 31 11.75 -13.52 -0.02
CA GLN A 31 12.51 -12.33 0.35
C GLN A 31 12.41 -11.22 -0.69
N GLU A 32 12.47 -11.54 -1.97
CA GLU A 32 12.23 -10.55 -3.03
C GLU A 32 10.83 -9.94 -2.92
N HIS A 33 9.82 -10.77 -2.66
CA HIS A 33 8.45 -10.30 -2.48
C HIS A 33 8.26 -9.48 -1.19
N ASN A 34 9.04 -9.75 -0.14
CA ASN A 34 9.05 -8.91 1.06
C ASN A 34 9.69 -7.56 0.77
N LEU A 35 10.86 -7.54 0.13
CA LEU A 35 11.56 -6.33 -0.24
C LEU A 35 10.70 -5.42 -1.12
N PHE A 36 10.05 -5.99 -2.13
CA PHE A 36 9.13 -5.25 -2.98
C PHE A 36 7.97 -4.65 -2.18
N ARG A 37 7.40 -5.37 -1.20
CA ARG A 37 6.36 -4.81 -0.33
C ARG A 37 6.87 -3.63 0.53
N VAL A 38 8.11 -3.69 1.00
CA VAL A 38 8.74 -2.59 1.76
C VAL A 38 8.90 -1.36 0.87
N GLU A 39 9.41 -1.54 -0.36
CA GLU A 39 9.56 -0.47 -1.34
C GLU A 39 8.23 0.21 -1.68
N ILE A 40 7.16 -0.56 -1.88
CA ILE A 40 5.83 -0.02 -2.15
C ILE A 40 5.29 0.79 -0.95
N MET A 41 5.51 0.30 0.28
CA MET A 41 5.12 1.04 1.48
C MET A 41 5.89 2.36 1.59
N GLU A 42 7.19 2.35 1.33
CA GLU A 42 8.02 3.56 1.29
C GLU A 42 7.55 4.54 0.21
N LYS A 43 7.19 4.04 -0.99
CA LYS A 43 6.60 4.86 -2.06
C LYS A 43 5.32 5.55 -1.61
N VAL A 44 4.38 4.83 -0.98
CA VAL A 44 3.12 5.40 -0.47
C VAL A 44 3.39 6.47 0.58
N MET A 45 4.24 6.18 1.56
CA MET A 45 4.56 7.12 2.64
C MET A 45 5.30 8.37 2.13
N ARG A 46 6.21 8.21 1.17
CA ARG A 46 6.91 9.32 0.51
C ARG A 46 5.94 10.22 -0.25
N LEU A 47 5.07 9.65 -1.08
CA LEU A 47 4.06 10.43 -1.81
C LEU A 47 3.17 11.21 -0.85
N ALA A 48 2.77 10.59 0.27
CA ALA A 48 1.95 11.22 1.28
C ALA A 48 2.66 12.36 2.03
N SER A 49 3.95 12.22 2.34
CA SER A 49 4.71 13.22 3.10
C SER A 49 5.14 14.43 2.27
N GLU A 50 5.32 14.27 0.96
CA GLU A 50 5.67 15.36 0.05
C GLU A 50 4.52 16.34 -0.23
N LYS A 51 3.28 16.00 0.15
CA LYS A 51 2.07 16.76 -0.18
C LYS A 51 1.32 17.14 1.10
N GLY A 52 0.80 18.37 1.15
CA GLY A 52 -0.05 18.81 2.26
C GLY A 52 -1.34 17.97 2.37
N VAL A 53 -2.01 17.74 1.24
CA VAL A 53 -3.12 16.80 1.11
C VAL A 53 -2.90 15.94 -0.12
N LEU A 54 -2.98 14.62 0.03
CA LEU A 54 -2.89 13.64 -1.06
C LEU A 54 -4.13 12.75 -1.04
N ILE A 55 -4.71 12.51 -2.21
CA ILE A 55 -5.80 11.56 -2.40
C ILE A 55 -5.33 10.50 -3.40
N PHE A 56 -5.20 9.26 -2.95
CA PHE A 56 -5.11 8.12 -3.86
C PHE A 56 -6.50 7.83 -4.44
N THR A 57 -6.61 7.74 -5.77
CA THR A 57 -7.88 7.61 -6.49
C THR A 57 -7.81 6.55 -7.58
N LYS A 58 -8.96 6.20 -8.14
CA LYS A 58 -9.06 5.55 -9.45
C LYS A 58 -9.88 6.40 -10.41
N SER A 59 -9.57 6.34 -11.70
CA SER A 59 -10.32 7.06 -12.74
C SER A 59 -11.81 6.67 -12.77
N SER A 60 -12.15 5.44 -12.37
CA SER A 60 -13.52 4.90 -12.38
C SER A 60 -14.28 5.05 -11.05
N CYS A 61 -13.79 5.84 -10.10
CA CYS A 61 -14.31 5.92 -8.73
C CYS A 61 -15.11 7.21 -8.50
N CYS A 62 -16.44 7.12 -8.44
CA CYS A 62 -17.32 8.27 -8.20
C CYS A 62 -17.12 8.92 -6.82
N LEU A 63 -16.86 8.12 -5.78
CA LEU A 63 -16.58 8.63 -4.43
C LEU A 63 -15.27 9.43 -4.38
N CYS A 64 -14.28 9.02 -5.18
CA CYS A 64 -13.01 9.74 -5.29
C CYS A 64 -13.21 11.13 -5.89
N TYR A 65 -14.12 11.26 -6.87
CA TYR A 65 -14.51 12.56 -7.39
C TYR A 65 -15.19 13.42 -6.32
N ALA A 66 -16.15 12.87 -5.57
CA ALA A 66 -16.85 13.60 -4.52
C ALA A 66 -15.89 14.13 -3.43
N VAL A 67 -14.95 13.29 -2.96
CA VAL A 67 -13.94 13.70 -1.96
C VAL A 67 -13.00 14.78 -2.53
N ASN A 68 -12.58 14.66 -3.79
CA ASN A 68 -11.76 15.68 -4.44
C ASN A 68 -12.48 17.04 -4.54
N ILE A 69 -13.79 17.03 -4.87
CA ILE A 69 -14.61 18.25 -4.91
C ILE A 69 -14.77 18.85 -3.51
N LEU A 70 -15.05 18.02 -2.49
CA LEU A 70 -15.15 18.49 -1.10
C LEU A 70 -13.93 19.30 -0.67
N PHE A 71 -12.71 18.80 -0.92
CA PHE A 71 -11.49 19.53 -0.57
C PHE A 71 -11.39 20.87 -1.32
N LYS A 72 -11.75 20.90 -2.60
CA LYS A 72 -11.75 22.14 -3.40
C LYS A 72 -12.78 23.15 -2.89
N GLU A 73 -13.96 22.71 -2.48
CA GLU A 73 -15.01 23.57 -1.93
C GLU A 73 -14.61 24.23 -0.61
N ILE A 74 -13.82 23.54 0.22
CA ILE A 74 -13.25 24.11 1.46
C ILE A 74 -11.94 24.88 1.23
N GLY A 75 -11.59 25.17 -0.02
CA GLY A 75 -10.44 26.01 -0.38
C GLY A 75 -9.08 25.29 -0.42
N VAL A 76 -9.06 23.96 -0.40
CA VAL A 76 -7.83 23.16 -0.48
C VAL A 76 -7.71 22.50 -1.84
N VAL A 77 -6.53 22.58 -2.46
CA VAL A 77 -6.24 21.86 -3.70
C VAL A 77 -5.46 20.59 -3.37
N PRO A 78 -6.11 19.41 -3.33
CA PRO A 78 -5.42 18.18 -3.01
C PRO A 78 -4.55 17.73 -4.20
N ALA A 79 -3.42 17.08 -3.89
CA ALA A 79 -2.72 16.26 -4.87
C ALA A 79 -3.54 14.99 -5.13
N VAL A 80 -3.64 14.58 -6.39
CA VAL A 80 -4.37 13.38 -6.79
C VAL A 80 -3.39 12.39 -7.40
N TYR A 81 -3.43 11.14 -6.93
CA TYR A 81 -2.63 10.05 -7.46
C TYR A 81 -3.53 8.92 -7.95
N GLU A 82 -3.60 8.75 -9.27
CA GLU A 82 -4.44 7.75 -9.93
C GLU A 82 -3.74 6.39 -9.94
N ILE A 83 -4.10 5.53 -8.99
CA ILE A 83 -3.44 4.23 -8.81
C ILE A 83 -3.75 3.23 -9.94
N ASP A 84 -4.83 3.42 -10.68
CA ASP A 84 -5.17 2.60 -11.84
C ASP A 84 -4.31 2.89 -13.08
N LYS A 85 -3.53 3.99 -13.05
CA LYS A 85 -2.54 4.32 -14.09
C LYS A 85 -1.12 3.94 -13.70
N ASP A 86 -0.93 3.44 -12.48
CA ASP A 86 0.37 2.99 -11.97
C ASP A 86 0.53 1.48 -12.21
N PRO A 87 1.66 1.01 -12.79
CA PRO A 87 1.92 -0.43 -12.95
C PRO A 87 1.91 -1.20 -11.62
N GLU A 88 2.23 -0.54 -10.50
CA GLU A 88 2.25 -1.08 -9.15
C GLU A 88 0.94 -0.82 -8.39
N GLY A 89 -0.09 -0.30 -9.07
CA GLY A 89 -1.35 0.14 -8.46
C GLY A 89 -1.96 -0.87 -7.51
N ARG A 90 -1.95 -2.16 -7.87
CA ARG A 90 -2.48 -3.24 -7.03
C ARG A 90 -1.71 -3.42 -5.71
N GLU A 91 -0.40 -3.25 -5.72
CA GLU A 91 0.39 -3.34 -4.50
C GLU A 91 0.24 -2.06 -3.66
N ILE A 92 0.08 -0.91 -4.31
CA ILE A 92 -0.28 0.35 -3.62
C ILE A 92 -1.61 0.19 -2.89
N GLU A 93 -2.64 -0.40 -3.50
CA GLU A 93 -3.91 -0.69 -2.81
C GLU A 93 -3.70 -1.55 -1.55
N LYS A 94 -2.92 -2.63 -1.69
CA LYS A 94 -2.62 -3.51 -0.56
C LYS A 94 -1.84 -2.78 0.54
N ALA A 95 -0.91 -1.91 0.18
CA ALA A 95 -0.16 -1.08 1.11
C ALA A 95 -1.09 -0.13 1.89
N ILE A 96 -1.98 0.57 1.20
CA ILE A 96 -2.96 1.47 1.81
C ILE A 96 -3.90 0.70 2.76
N THR A 97 -4.38 -0.48 2.36
CA THR A 97 -5.20 -1.32 3.25
C THR A 97 -4.41 -1.79 4.48
N ARG A 98 -3.11 -2.13 4.34
CA ARG A 98 -2.25 -2.49 5.48
C ARG A 98 -2.01 -1.33 6.44
N LEU A 99 -2.05 -0.08 5.97
CA LEU A 99 -2.01 1.11 6.82
C LEU A 99 -3.29 1.33 7.64
N GLY A 100 -4.33 0.52 7.42
CA GLY A 100 -5.58 0.56 8.17
C GLY A 100 -6.74 1.21 7.41
N CYS A 101 -6.59 1.52 6.12
CA CYS A 101 -7.70 2.06 5.33
C CYS A 101 -8.71 0.95 5.00
N THR A 102 -9.99 1.18 5.31
CA THR A 102 -11.08 0.23 5.09
C THR A 102 -11.34 -0.04 3.61
N ALA A 103 -11.15 0.98 2.77
CA ALA A 103 -11.15 0.88 1.31
C ALA A 103 -9.89 1.55 0.75
N PRO A 104 -9.23 0.99 -0.29
CA PRO A 104 -7.98 1.54 -0.80
C PRO A 104 -8.16 2.87 -1.55
N VAL A 105 -9.36 3.14 -2.10
CA VAL A 105 -9.69 4.42 -2.74
C VAL A 105 -11.12 4.88 -2.43
N PRO A 106 -11.36 6.20 -2.26
CA PRO A 106 -10.33 7.20 -2.05
C PRO A 106 -9.59 6.92 -0.74
N ALA A 107 -8.28 7.13 -0.71
CA ALA A 107 -7.50 7.14 0.53
C ALA A 107 -6.85 8.50 0.68
N VAL A 108 -7.21 9.19 1.75
CA VAL A 108 -6.84 10.58 1.99
C VAL A 108 -5.73 10.63 3.03
N PHE A 109 -4.65 11.31 2.66
CA PHE A 109 -3.55 11.64 3.54
C PHE A 109 -3.50 13.16 3.74
N ILE A 110 -3.28 13.59 4.98
CA ILE A 110 -3.10 15.00 5.34
C ILE A 110 -1.82 15.11 6.18
N GLY A 111 -0.88 15.95 5.72
CA GLY A 111 0.43 16.12 6.35
C GLY A 111 1.19 14.81 6.54
N GLY A 112 1.15 13.92 5.54
CA GLY A 112 1.79 12.60 5.60
C GLY A 112 1.05 11.51 6.37
N ASN A 113 -0.04 11.82 7.07
CA ASN A 113 -0.78 10.84 7.87
C ASN A 113 -2.04 10.37 7.15
N LEU A 114 -2.32 9.05 7.21
CA LEU A 114 -3.56 8.48 6.69
C LEU A 114 -4.74 8.95 7.56
N VAL A 115 -5.68 9.68 6.94
CA VAL A 115 -6.91 10.13 7.58
C VAL A 115 -8.04 9.12 7.40
N GLY A 116 -8.08 8.47 6.23
CA GLY A 116 -9.03 7.39 5.96
C GLY A 116 -9.64 7.48 4.57
N SER A 117 -10.79 6.83 4.39
CA SER A 117 -11.55 6.82 3.14
C SER A 117 -12.72 7.80 3.22
N THR A 118 -13.72 7.59 2.36
CA THR A 118 -14.88 8.46 2.22
C THR A 118 -15.60 8.67 3.56
N ASN A 119 -15.86 7.60 4.31
CA ASN A 119 -16.64 7.68 5.55
C ASN A 119 -15.92 8.50 6.62
N GLU A 120 -14.61 8.29 6.79
CA GLU A 120 -13.81 9.00 7.78
C GLU A 120 -13.70 10.50 7.42
N VAL A 121 -13.45 10.81 6.14
CA VAL A 121 -13.38 12.19 5.65
C VAL A 121 -14.72 12.91 5.79
N MET A 122 -15.82 12.26 5.42
CA MET A 122 -17.16 12.85 5.55
C MET A 122 -17.53 13.04 7.02
N SER A 123 -17.17 12.10 7.90
CA SER A 123 -17.39 12.25 9.35
C SER A 123 -16.64 13.45 9.92
N LEU A 124 -15.37 13.66 9.54
CA LEU A 124 -14.59 14.82 9.94
C LEU A 124 -15.14 16.14 9.38
N HIS A 125 -15.67 16.12 8.16
CA HIS A 125 -16.31 17.29 7.57
C HIS A 125 -17.58 17.66 8.34
N LEU A 126 -18.46 16.69 8.59
CA LEU A 126 -19.72 16.88 9.29
C LEU A 126 -19.51 17.27 10.77
N SER A 127 -18.46 16.78 11.42
CA SER A 127 -18.11 17.17 12.78
C SER A 127 -17.43 18.54 12.88
N GLY A 128 -17.09 19.16 11.74
CA GLY A 128 -16.32 20.40 11.68
C GLY A 128 -14.84 20.23 12.03
N SER A 129 -14.34 19.00 12.23
CA SER A 129 -12.96 18.71 12.63
C SER A 129 -11.97 18.68 11.46
N LEU A 130 -12.46 18.60 10.22
CA LEU A 130 -11.61 18.54 9.02
C LEU A 130 -10.79 19.82 8.80
N ILE A 131 -11.38 21.00 9.00
CA ILE A 131 -10.69 22.29 8.83
C ILE A 131 -9.57 22.48 9.87
N PRO A 132 -9.81 22.27 11.18
CA PRO A 132 -8.74 22.30 12.18
C PRO A 132 -7.57 21.36 11.86
N LEU A 133 -7.86 20.15 11.37
CA LEU A 133 -6.84 19.17 10.97
C LEU A 133 -5.96 19.72 9.83
N LEU A 134 -6.58 20.32 8.82
CA LEU A 134 -5.86 20.95 7.70
C LEU A 134 -4.99 22.12 8.14
N GLN A 135 -5.47 22.95 9.07
CA GLN A 135 -4.72 24.09 9.60
C GLN A 135 -3.48 23.64 10.39
N GLN A 136 -3.61 22.58 11.20
CA GLN A 136 -2.49 22.05 11.96
C GLN A 136 -1.32 21.65 11.04
N CYS A 137 -1.61 20.99 9.92
CA CYS A 137 -0.59 20.63 8.94
C CYS A 137 0.04 21.82 8.22
N GLN A 138 -0.73 22.87 7.93
CA GLN A 138 -0.19 24.08 7.30
C GLN A 138 0.71 24.89 8.26
N SER A 139 0.43 24.83 9.57
CA SER A 139 1.22 25.53 10.59
C SER A 139 2.53 24.85 10.97
N LEU A 140 2.77 23.62 10.49
CA LEU A 140 3.97 22.82 10.74
C LEU A 140 5.05 23.00 9.64
N CYS A 141 4.86 23.97 8.75
CA CYS A 141 5.80 24.35 7.68
C CYS A 141 6.49 25.69 7.98
#